data_AF-A0A5R9KA31-F1
#
_entry.id   AF-A0A5R9KA31-F1
#
_cell.length_a   1.000
_cell.length_b   1.000
_cell.length_c   1.000
_cell.angle_alpha   90.00
_cell.angle_beta   90.00
_cell.angle_gamma   90.00
#
_symmetry.space_group_name_H-M   'P 1'
#
loop_
_entity.id
_entity.type
_entity.pdbx_description
1 polymer ?
#
loop_
_entity_poly.entity_id
_entity_poly.type
_entity_poly.pdbx_seq_one_letter_code
_entity_poly.pdbx_strand_id
1 'polypeptide(L)'
;MKLLPKKTCLAPHLWITNDESLIVDFLADHEEMPSDFERGHVISFYEKEDLYLVLYFSNPEDRGFQMYIVEDFSVNIDQLFCLREIFARLVREGLNAEVLKKAHYRVDSILRMAKTLRAVIYNDLADFQED
;
A
#
# COMPACT_ATOMS: atom_id res chain seq x y z
N MET A 1 1.15 -28.32 9.94
CA MET A 1 2.04 -27.13 9.92
C MET A 1 1.38 -26.10 9.01
N LYS A 2 0.96 -24.95 9.55
CA LYS A 2 0.41 -23.85 8.75
C LYS A 2 1.58 -23.18 8.03
N LEU A 3 1.56 -23.17 6.70
CA LEU A 3 2.52 -22.43 5.89
C LEU A 3 2.38 -20.95 6.26
N LEU A 4 3.43 -20.38 6.87
CA LEU A 4 3.52 -18.93 7.02
C LEU A 4 3.49 -18.32 5.61
N PRO A 5 2.67 -17.29 5.34
CA PRO A 5 2.67 -16.67 4.02
C PRO A 5 4.08 -16.14 3.72
N LYS A 6 4.52 -16.20 2.45
CA LYS A 6 5.79 -15.60 2.01
C LYS A 6 5.69 -14.07 2.05
N LYS A 7 5.64 -13.51 3.24
CA LYS A 7 5.78 -12.08 3.51
C LYS A 7 7.20 -11.82 3.96
N THR A 8 7.84 -10.83 3.35
CA THR A 8 9.16 -10.34 3.74
C THR A 8 8.98 -9.05 4.53
N CYS A 9 9.63 -8.93 5.68
CA CYS A 9 9.67 -7.70 6.46
C CYS A 9 10.64 -6.71 5.79
N LEU A 10 10.16 -5.52 5.45
CA LEU A 10 10.99 -4.43 4.92
C LEU A 10 11.43 -3.48 6.03
N ALA A 11 10.53 -3.22 6.98
CA ALA A 11 10.73 -2.45 8.21
C ALA A 11 9.66 -2.88 9.24
N PRO A 12 9.78 -2.51 10.53
CA PRO A 12 8.71 -2.76 11.50
C PRO A 12 7.36 -2.23 10.98
N HIS A 13 6.32 -3.07 10.98
CA HIS A 13 4.98 -2.74 10.46
C HIS A 13 4.90 -2.48 8.94
N LEU A 14 5.95 -2.80 8.18
CA LEU A 14 5.97 -2.72 6.73
C LEU A 14 6.40 -4.05 6.12
N TRP A 15 5.46 -4.67 5.39
CA TRP A 15 5.66 -5.98 4.79
C TRP A 15 5.48 -5.92 3.28
N ILE A 16 6.09 -6.87 2.58
CA ILE A 16 5.90 -7.10 1.16
C ILE A 16 5.65 -8.58 0.88
N THR A 17 4.81 -8.88 -0.11
CA THR A 17 4.66 -10.22 -0.65
C THR A 17 4.48 -10.19 -2.15
N ASN A 18 4.99 -11.21 -2.83
CA ASN A 18 4.78 -11.48 -4.26
C ASN A 18 4.06 -12.83 -4.44
N ASP A 19 3.37 -13.33 -3.40
CA ASP A 19 2.60 -14.56 -3.48
C ASP A 19 1.31 -14.30 -4.26
N GLU A 20 1.33 -14.58 -5.56
CA GLU A 20 0.25 -14.20 -6.47
C GLU A 20 -1.09 -14.85 -6.12
N SER A 21 -1.09 -16.11 -5.69
CA SER A 21 -2.33 -16.79 -5.27
C SER A 21 -2.96 -16.06 -4.09
N LEU A 22 -2.15 -15.70 -3.09
CA LEU A 22 -2.62 -14.92 -1.95
C LEU A 22 -3.12 -13.54 -2.38
N ILE A 23 -2.40 -12.85 -3.26
CA ILE A 23 -2.78 -11.50 -3.69
C ILE A 23 -4.09 -11.53 -4.50
N VAL A 24 -4.23 -12.50 -5.42
CA VAL A 24 -5.42 -12.63 -6.26
C VAL A 24 -6.64 -13.00 -5.43
N ASP A 25 -6.53 -13.98 -4.53
CA ASP A 25 -7.63 -14.35 -3.63
C ASP A 25 -8.03 -13.13 -2.79
N PHE A 26 -7.05 -12.40 -2.25
CA PHE A 26 -7.29 -11.22 -1.42
C PHE A 26 -7.95 -10.07 -2.19
N LEU A 27 -7.54 -9.82 -3.44
CA LEU A 27 -8.19 -8.84 -4.32
C LEU A 27 -9.61 -9.24 -4.68
N ALA A 28 -9.85 -10.54 -4.93
CA ALA A 28 -11.17 -11.06 -5.28
C ALA A 28 -12.14 -10.94 -4.09
N ASP A 29 -11.70 -11.30 -2.89
CA ASP A 29 -12.48 -11.21 -1.65
C ASP A 29 -12.91 -9.78 -1.32
N HIS A 30 -12.13 -8.78 -1.76
CA HIS A 30 -12.40 -7.35 -1.53
C HIS A 30 -13.04 -6.63 -2.73
N GLU A 31 -13.38 -7.34 -3.82
CA GLU A 31 -13.91 -6.76 -5.06
C GLU A 31 -12.96 -5.71 -5.72
N GLU A 32 -11.66 -5.81 -5.47
CA GLU A 32 -10.62 -4.87 -5.90
C GLU A 32 -9.81 -5.39 -7.11
N MET A 33 -10.21 -6.52 -7.69
CA MET A 33 -9.52 -7.14 -8.83
C MET A 33 -9.56 -6.25 -10.08
N PRO A 34 -8.42 -5.98 -10.75
CA PRO A 34 -8.42 -5.25 -12.02
C PRO A 34 -9.32 -5.92 -13.07
N SER A 35 -10.07 -5.11 -13.81
CA SER A 35 -10.89 -5.57 -14.94
C SER A 35 -10.07 -5.89 -16.20
N ASP A 36 -8.86 -5.35 -16.30
CA ASP A 36 -7.94 -5.55 -17.41
C ASP A 36 -6.52 -5.76 -16.89
N PHE A 37 -5.71 -6.52 -17.63
CA PHE A 37 -4.33 -6.92 -17.25
C PHE A 37 -3.30 -6.51 -18.31
N GLU A 38 -3.72 -5.73 -19.29
CA GLU A 38 -2.88 -5.22 -20.38
C GLU A 38 -2.02 -4.03 -19.93
N ARG A 39 -2.42 -3.32 -18.87
CA ARG A 39 -1.68 -2.19 -18.29
C ARG A 39 -1.32 -2.47 -16.83
N GLY A 40 -0.33 -1.74 -16.32
CA GLY A 40 0.03 -1.82 -14.92
C GLY A 40 -0.98 -1.10 -14.02
N HIS A 41 -1.26 -1.68 -12.86
CA HIS A 41 -2.24 -1.18 -11.89
C HIS A 41 -1.60 -0.85 -10.55
N VAL A 42 -2.20 0.13 -9.87
CA VAL A 42 -1.91 0.48 -8.47
C VAL A 42 -3.24 0.56 -7.75
N ILE A 43 -3.47 -0.39 -6.87
CA ILE A 43 -4.70 -0.56 -6.10
C ILE A 43 -4.35 -0.34 -4.64
N SER A 44 -5.19 0.38 -3.91
CA SER A 44 -5.02 0.56 -2.47
C SER A 44 -6.36 0.50 -1.79
N PHE A 45 -6.44 -0.26 -0.71
CA PHE A 45 -7.63 -0.39 0.12
C PHE A 45 -7.21 -0.61 1.57
N TYR A 46 -8.19 -0.47 2.45
CA TYR A 46 -8.01 -0.58 3.89
C TYR A 46 -8.80 -1.78 4.38
N GLU A 47 -8.17 -2.64 5.17
CA GLU A 47 -8.88 -3.69 5.90
C GLU A 47 -8.50 -3.56 7.38
N LYS A 48 -9.52 -3.34 8.22
CA LYS A 48 -9.37 -3.01 9.64
C LYS A 48 -8.51 -1.75 9.81
N GLU A 49 -7.30 -1.90 10.35
CA GLU A 49 -6.36 -0.81 10.64
C GLU A 49 -5.19 -0.78 9.63
N ASP A 50 -5.11 -1.77 8.75
CA ASP A 50 -3.98 -1.94 7.84
C ASP A 50 -4.26 -1.28 6.48
N LEU A 51 -3.21 -0.71 5.88
CA LEU A 51 -3.23 -0.27 4.50
C LEU A 51 -2.60 -1.34 3.61
N TYR A 52 -3.31 -1.74 2.57
CA TYR A 52 -2.82 -2.61 1.51
C TYR A 52 -2.59 -1.80 0.24
N LEU A 53 -1.42 -1.99 -0.37
CA LEU A 53 -1.07 -1.40 -1.65
C LEU A 53 -0.59 -2.49 -2.60
N VAL A 54 -1.43 -2.80 -3.59
CA VAL A 54 -1.15 -3.82 -4.60
C VAL A 54 -0.71 -3.16 -5.89
N LEU A 55 0.41 -3.63 -6.42
CA LEU A 55 0.95 -3.30 -7.72
C LEU A 55 0.77 -4.50 -8.64
N TYR A 56 0.30 -4.24 -9.85
CA TYR A 56 0.36 -5.20 -10.95
C TYR A 56 1.24 -4.63 -12.05
N PHE A 57 2.23 -5.41 -12.48
CA PHE A 57 3.11 -5.09 -13.59
C PHE A 57 2.63 -5.89 -14.82
N SER A 58 2.31 -5.22 -15.93
CA SER A 58 1.79 -5.90 -17.13
C SER A 58 2.88 -6.28 -18.15
N ASN A 59 4.08 -5.69 -18.01
CA ASN A 59 5.21 -5.93 -18.89
C ASN A 59 5.64 -7.41 -18.83
N PRO A 60 5.76 -8.11 -19.96
CA PRO A 60 6.06 -9.55 -19.97
C PRO A 60 7.34 -9.98 -19.24
N GLU A 61 8.35 -9.11 -19.14
CA GLU A 61 9.64 -9.45 -18.51
C GLU A 61 9.56 -9.57 -16.99
N ASP A 62 8.60 -8.90 -16.36
CA ASP A 62 8.43 -8.81 -14.91
C ASP A 62 6.96 -8.82 -14.50
N ARG A 63 6.13 -9.44 -15.35
CA ARG A 63 4.69 -9.52 -15.13
C ARG A 63 4.39 -10.20 -13.80
N GLY A 64 3.48 -9.60 -13.05
CA GLY A 64 2.97 -10.21 -11.84
C GLY A 64 2.51 -9.21 -10.80
N PHE A 65 2.14 -9.75 -9.66
CA PHE A 65 1.66 -8.98 -8.52
C PHE A 65 2.72 -8.78 -7.44
N GLN A 66 2.63 -7.62 -6.81
CA GLN A 66 3.38 -7.29 -5.60
C GLN A 66 2.47 -6.52 -4.65
N MET A 67 2.41 -6.93 -3.39
CA MET A 67 1.59 -6.28 -2.38
C MET A 67 2.45 -5.79 -1.23
N TYR A 68 2.30 -4.51 -0.89
CA TYR A 68 2.83 -3.89 0.31
C TYR A 68 1.74 -3.78 1.36
N ILE A 69 2.11 -4.00 2.62
CA ILE A 69 1.19 -3.96 3.76
C ILE A 69 1.80 -3.05 4.81
N VAL A 70 1.05 -2.02 5.22
CA VAL A 70 1.39 -1.17 6.35
C VAL A 70 0.41 -1.46 7.48
N GLU A 71 0.91 -2.09 8.54
CA GLU A 71 0.08 -2.45 9.70
C GLU A 71 -0.25 -1.23 10.53
N ASP A 72 -1.49 -1.12 11.01
CA ASP A 72 -2.00 0.05 11.76
C ASP A 72 -1.46 1.37 11.20
N PHE A 73 -1.79 1.66 9.94
CA PHE A 73 -1.15 2.75 9.20
C PHE A 73 -1.42 4.12 9.84
N SER A 74 -2.47 4.22 10.66
CA SER A 74 -2.87 5.43 11.37
C SER A 74 -1.87 5.81 12.47
N VAL A 75 -1.30 4.79 13.13
CA VAL A 75 -0.24 4.93 14.14
C VAL A 75 1.13 4.90 13.48
N ASN A 76 1.32 4.01 12.50
CA ASN A 76 2.59 3.75 11.84
C ASN A 76 2.80 4.61 10.56
N ILE A 77 2.41 5.89 10.61
CA ILE A 77 2.51 6.81 9.46
C ILE A 77 3.95 6.92 8.91
N ASP A 78 4.97 6.75 9.76
CA ASP A 78 6.38 6.73 9.34
C ASP A 78 6.67 5.63 8.30
N GLN A 79 5.91 4.53 8.32
CA GLN A 79 6.05 3.48 7.31
C GLN A 79 5.50 3.90 5.95
N LEU A 80 4.53 4.81 5.89
CA LEU A 80 4.10 5.41 4.63
C LEU A 80 5.18 6.33 4.05
N PHE A 81 5.91 7.06 4.90
CA PHE A 81 7.08 7.82 4.45
C PHE A 81 8.18 6.88 3.94
N CYS A 82 8.45 5.78 4.64
CA CYS A 82 9.40 4.76 4.20
C CYS A 82 9.00 4.19 2.82
N LEU A 83 7.73 3.81 2.65
CA LEU A 83 7.21 3.26 1.41
C LEU A 83 7.30 4.27 0.25
N ARG A 84 7.01 5.55 0.52
CA ARG A 84 7.20 6.63 -0.46
C ARG A 84 8.65 6.75 -0.92
N GLU A 85 9.61 6.71 0.00
CA GLU A 85 11.04 6.78 -0.34
C GLU A 85 11.54 5.54 -1.09
N ILE A 86 11.02 4.35 -0.75
CA ILE A 86 11.26 3.10 -1.51
C ILE A 86 10.85 3.30 -2.97
N PHE A 87 9.62 3.77 -3.22
CA PHE A 87 9.17 4.00 -4.60
C PHE A 87 9.96 5.11 -5.30
N ALA A 88 10.30 6.20 -4.62
CA ALA A 88 11.13 7.26 -5.20
C ALA A 88 12.52 6.74 -5.62
N ARG A 89 13.10 5.82 -4.84
CA ARG A 89 14.35 5.16 -5.20
C ARG A 89 14.19 4.23 -6.41
N LEU A 90 13.21 3.34 -6.38
CA LEU A 90 12.99 2.39 -7.48
C LEU A 90 12.66 3.09 -8.81
N VAL A 91 11.92 4.20 -8.77
CA VAL A 91 11.66 5.05 -9.95
C VAL A 91 12.97 5.62 -10.52
N ARG A 92 13.92 6.03 -9.68
CA ARG A 92 15.23 6.52 -10.13
C ARG A 92 16.10 5.43 -10.75
N GLU A 93 15.93 4.18 -10.30
CA GLU A 93 16.61 3.01 -10.84
C GLU A 93 16.03 2.55 -12.20
N GLY A 94 14.93 3.17 -12.66
CA GLY A 94 14.36 2.94 -14.00
C GLY A 94 13.48 1.70 -14.13
N LEU A 95 13.25 0.98 -13.05
CA LEU A 95 12.39 -0.21 -13.02
C LEU A 95 10.92 0.21 -13.05
N ASN A 96 10.11 -0.37 -13.95
CA ASN A 96 8.66 -0.17 -14.03
C ASN A 96 8.16 1.25 -13.73
N ALA A 97 8.82 2.24 -14.35
CA ALA A 97 8.74 3.63 -13.90
C ALA A 97 7.30 4.16 -13.88
N GLU A 98 6.41 3.69 -14.75
CA GLU A 98 5.01 4.10 -14.76
C GLU A 98 4.25 3.63 -13.50
N VAL A 99 4.27 2.32 -13.21
CA VAL A 99 3.56 1.74 -12.05
C VAL A 99 4.14 2.29 -10.76
N LEU A 100 5.46 2.38 -10.66
CA LEU A 100 6.12 2.87 -9.44
C LEU A 100 5.91 4.38 -9.22
N LYS A 101 5.81 5.18 -10.28
CA LYS A 101 5.39 6.60 -10.15
C LYS A 101 3.95 6.68 -9.64
N LYS A 102 3.03 5.89 -10.20
CA LYS A 102 1.64 5.83 -9.72
C LYS A 102 1.57 5.40 -8.24
N ALA A 103 2.37 4.42 -7.85
CA ALA A 103 2.47 3.95 -6.47
C ALA A 103 2.98 5.06 -5.53
N HIS A 104 4.06 5.74 -5.92
CA HIS A 104 4.59 6.89 -5.19
C HIS A 104 3.53 7.98 -5.00
N TYR A 105 2.81 8.37 -6.06
CA TYR A 105 1.74 9.38 -5.97
C TYR A 105 0.57 8.91 -5.10
N ARG A 106 0.21 7.62 -5.14
CA ARG A 106 -0.85 7.06 -4.30
C ARG A 106 -0.48 7.18 -2.82
N VAL A 107 0.74 6.78 -2.44
CA VAL A 107 1.23 6.92 -1.06
C VAL A 107 1.31 8.38 -0.63
N ASP A 108 1.77 9.28 -1.51
CA ASP A 108 1.79 10.73 -1.22
C ASP A 108 0.36 11.27 -0.96
N SER A 109 -0.62 10.83 -1.74
CA SER A 109 -2.02 11.21 -1.53
C SER A 109 -2.56 10.68 -0.20
N ILE A 110 -2.24 9.44 0.17
CA ILE A 110 -2.63 8.86 1.46
C ILE A 110 -1.98 9.64 2.61
N LEU A 111 -0.69 9.97 2.52
CA LEU A 111 0.02 10.79 3.50
C LEU A 111 -0.62 12.17 3.69
N ARG A 112 -1.06 12.82 2.61
CA ARG A 112 -1.78 14.10 2.68
C ARG A 112 -3.14 13.93 3.36
N MET A 113 -3.87 12.86 3.06
CA MET A 113 -5.15 12.56 3.71
C MET A 113 -4.98 12.19 5.19
N ALA A 114 -3.92 11.46 5.55
CA ALA A 114 -3.62 11.10 6.93
C ALA A 114 -3.38 12.34 7.81
N LYS A 115 -2.81 13.42 7.25
CA LYS A 115 -2.71 14.71 7.95
C LYS A 115 -4.09 15.33 8.19
N THR A 116 -5.00 15.26 7.21
CA THR A 116 -6.38 15.71 7.37
C THR A 116 -7.13 14.86 8.38
N LEU A 117 -6.99 13.54 8.33
CA LEU A 117 -7.61 12.61 9.27
C LEU A 117 -7.12 12.86 10.70
N ARG A 118 -5.81 13.06 10.88
CA ARG A 118 -5.22 13.48 12.14
C ARG A 118 -5.80 14.83 12.58
N ALA A 119 -5.88 15.82 11.71
CA ALA A 119 -6.45 17.12 12.07
C ALA A 119 -7.93 17.01 12.52
N VAL A 120 -8.74 16.19 11.84
CA VAL A 120 -10.14 15.95 12.23
C VAL A 120 -10.23 15.24 13.57
N ILE A 121 -9.50 14.13 13.76
CA ILE A 121 -9.53 13.36 15.01
C ILE A 121 -9.03 14.21 16.20
N TYR A 122 -7.97 14.99 16.02
CA TYR A 122 -7.43 15.82 17.10
C TYR A 122 -8.25 17.10 17.35
N ASN A 123 -8.96 17.64 16.35
CA ASN A 123 -9.91 18.74 16.56
C ASN A 123 -11.20 18.24 17.22
N ASP A 124 -11.75 17.09 16.79
CA ASP A 124 -12.92 16.49 17.42
C ASP A 124 -12.63 16.12 18.89
N LEU A 125 -11.44 15.59 19.20
CA LEU A 125 -11.02 15.33 20.60
C LEU A 125 -10.86 16.61 21.44
N ALA A 126 -10.57 17.76 20.82
CA ALA A 126 -10.52 19.05 21.53
C ALA A 126 -11.93 19.57 21.87
N ASP A 127 -12.91 19.33 21.00
CA ASP A 127 -14.32 19.68 21.23
C ASP A 127 -14.99 18.79 22.30
N PHE A 128 -14.44 17.61 22.63
CA PHE A 128 -14.91 16.75 23.73
C PHE A 128 -14.25 17.02 25.09
N GLN A 129 -13.35 18.02 25.20
CA GLN A 129 -12.72 18.41 26.47
C GLN A 129 -13.27 19.71 27.06
N GLU A 130 -14.27 20.33 26.43
CA GLU A 130 -15.07 21.41 27.02
C GLU A 130 -16.47 20.87 27.39
N ASP A 131 -16.57 20.19 28.55
CA ASP A 131 -17.78 20.14 29.41
C ASP A 131 -17.42 19.60 30.81
#